data_AF-A0AAW9CNU0-F1
#
_entry.id   AF-A0AAW9CNU0-F1
#
_cell.length_a   1.000
_cell.length_b   1.000
_cell.length_c   1.000
_cell.angle_alpha   90.00
_cell.angle_beta   90.00
_cell.angle_gamma   90.00
#
_symmetry.space_group_name_H-M   'P 1'
#
loop_
_entity.id
_entity.type
_entity.pdbx_description
1 polymer ?
#
loop_
_entity_poly.entity_id
_entity_poly.type
_entity_poly.pdbx_seq_one_letter_code
_entity_poly.pdbx_strand_id
1 'polypeptide(L)'
;MSFLRISILTALAAAVCASAHAQIVDDAPASTPACSIAIVTGVGGAASNLREYLAARERDRYRYLADHPLDCRVSEDGRASGCTGLEYLRRERVSVYDDGDDTMQNVVARIDLDHGTYPAIIAVLKRDVRCEQ
;
A
#
# COMPACT_ATOMS: atom_id res chain seq x y z
N MET A 1 -43.33 -60.22 -8.06
CA MET A 1 -42.17 -60.74 -7.32
C MET A 1 -41.24 -59.57 -7.05
N SER A 2 -40.96 -59.34 -5.76
CA SER A 2 -40.00 -58.34 -5.25
C SER A 2 -38.55 -58.77 -5.58
N PHE A 3 -37.56 -58.01 -5.08
CA PHE A 3 -36.09 -58.13 -5.22
C PHE A 3 -35.53 -57.33 -6.42
N LEU A 4 -34.54 -56.44 -6.31
CA LEU A 4 -33.45 -56.32 -5.34
C LEU A 4 -32.96 -54.85 -5.30
N ARG A 5 -32.57 -54.37 -4.11
CA ARG A 5 -31.81 -53.13 -3.89
C ARG A 5 -30.39 -53.28 -4.43
N ILE A 6 -29.77 -52.20 -4.90
CA ILE A 6 -28.39 -51.80 -4.53
C ILE A 6 -28.27 -50.28 -4.69
N SER A 7 -28.10 -49.61 -3.55
CA SER A 7 -27.68 -48.22 -3.44
C SER A 7 -26.17 -48.15 -3.61
N ILE A 8 -25.66 -47.30 -4.51
CA ILE A 8 -24.23 -47.02 -4.61
C ILE A 8 -23.98 -45.69 -3.90
N LEU A 9 -23.49 -45.79 -2.66
CA LEU A 9 -22.73 -44.74 -1.99
C LEU A 9 -21.32 -44.70 -2.60
N THR A 10 -20.87 -43.55 -3.05
CA THR A 10 -19.44 -43.20 -3.01
C THR A 10 -19.31 -41.77 -2.51
N ALA A 11 -18.81 -41.67 -1.28
CA ALA A 11 -18.64 -40.44 -0.54
C ALA A 11 -17.22 -39.89 -0.72
N LEU A 12 -17.17 -38.56 -0.85
CA LEU A 12 -16.10 -37.63 -0.49
C LEU A 12 -14.65 -37.97 -0.88
N ALA A 13 -14.18 -37.26 -1.90
CA ALA A 13 -12.77 -36.89 -1.99
C ALA A 13 -12.44 -35.87 -0.87
N ALA A 14 -11.76 -36.31 0.17
CA ALA A 14 -11.07 -35.41 1.09
C ALA A 14 -9.71 -35.06 0.48
N ALA A 15 -9.67 -33.98 -0.30
CA ALA A 15 -8.41 -33.33 -0.65
C ALA A 15 -7.88 -32.66 0.61
N VAL A 16 -6.96 -33.34 1.31
CA VAL A 16 -6.16 -32.72 2.37
C VAL A 16 -5.15 -31.80 1.68
N CYS A 17 -5.54 -30.54 1.48
CA CYS A 17 -4.56 -29.48 1.29
C CYS A 17 -3.89 -29.27 2.65
N ALA A 18 -2.76 -29.96 2.88
CA ALA A 18 -1.82 -29.55 3.89
C ALA A 18 -1.31 -28.16 3.49
N SER A 19 -1.93 -27.11 4.04
CA SER A 19 -1.35 -25.78 4.03
C SER A 19 -0.02 -25.86 4.78
N ALA A 20 1.08 -25.94 4.03
CA ALA A 20 2.41 -25.77 4.57
C ALA A 20 2.50 -24.36 5.16
N HIS A 21 2.37 -24.26 6.49
CA HIS A 21 2.67 -23.05 7.21
C HIS A 21 4.19 -22.97 7.29
N ALA A 22 4.81 -22.30 6.31
CA ALA A 22 6.21 -21.94 6.39
C ALA A 22 6.36 -20.89 7.51
N GLN A 23 6.62 -21.37 8.72
CA GLN A 23 7.05 -20.53 9.83
C GLN A 23 8.54 -20.25 9.64
N ILE A 24 8.85 -19.16 8.93
CA ILE A 24 10.18 -18.57 9.03
C ILE A 24 10.13 -17.65 10.25
N VAL A 25 10.65 -18.15 11.37
CA VAL A 25 11.10 -17.28 12.46
C VAL A 25 12.42 -16.69 11.97
N ASP A 26 12.35 -15.55 11.31
CA ASP A 26 13.53 -14.77 10.96
C ASP A 26 13.67 -13.62 11.96
N ASP A 27 14.68 -13.74 12.80
CA ASP A 27 15.19 -12.70 13.68
C ASP A 27 15.97 -11.70 12.81
N ALA A 28 15.23 -10.92 11.99
CA ALA A 28 15.78 -9.96 11.05
C ALA A 28 15.20 -8.56 11.32
N PRO A 29 16.03 -7.49 11.22
CA PRO A 29 15.61 -6.15 11.62
C PRO A 29 14.43 -5.68 10.76
N ALA A 30 13.34 -5.27 11.43
CA ALA A 30 12.06 -4.91 10.84
C ALA A 30 12.18 -4.19 9.49
N SER A 31 11.98 -4.92 8.40
CA SER A 31 12.09 -4.42 7.03
C SER A 31 10.93 -4.97 6.21
N THR A 32 10.23 -4.06 5.52
CA THR A 32 9.00 -4.23 4.69
C THR A 32 7.68 -4.53 5.42
N PRO A 33 6.62 -3.71 5.22
CA PRO A 33 5.28 -4.07 5.64
C PRO A 33 4.74 -5.22 4.77
N ALA A 34 4.51 -6.39 5.39
CA ALA A 34 4.06 -7.62 4.73
C ALA A 34 2.57 -7.61 4.32
N CYS A 35 1.98 -6.45 4.03
CA CYS A 35 0.55 -6.31 3.78
C CYS A 35 0.24 -5.68 2.42
N SER A 36 -0.86 -6.13 1.79
CA SER A 36 -1.35 -5.57 0.52
C SER A 36 -2.12 -4.26 0.70
N ILE A 37 -2.71 -4.06 1.88
CA ILE A 37 -3.49 -2.87 2.25
C ILE A 37 -2.97 -2.31 3.58
N ALA A 38 -2.80 -0.99 3.63
CA ALA A 38 -2.38 -0.27 4.81
C ALA A 38 -3.15 1.04 4.98
N ILE A 39 -3.14 1.55 6.20
CA ILE A 39 -3.50 2.93 6.54
C ILE A 39 -2.23 3.75 6.64
N VAL A 40 -2.21 4.92 6.00
CA VAL A 40 -1.10 5.87 6.07
C VAL A 40 -1.54 7.13 6.81
N THR A 41 -0.69 7.60 7.71
CA THR A 41 -0.87 8.89 8.39
C THR A 41 0.46 9.61 8.48
N GLY A 42 0.62 10.69 7.73
CA GLY A 42 1.90 11.39 7.61
C GLY A 42 2.04 12.13 6.29
N VAL A 43 3.28 12.44 5.90
CA VAL A 43 3.57 13.15 4.66
C VAL A 43 3.91 12.14 3.56
N GLY A 44 3.29 12.30 2.40
CA GLY A 44 3.56 11.50 1.21
C GLY A 44 3.63 12.36 -0.05
N GLY A 45 4.11 11.79 -1.14
CA GLY A 45 4.14 12.46 -2.44
C GLY A 45 5.30 11.98 -3.31
N ALA A 46 5.89 12.90 -4.07
CA ALA A 46 7.04 12.57 -4.91
C ALA A 46 8.27 12.22 -4.05
N ALA A 47 8.94 11.11 -4.37
CA ALA A 47 10.08 10.62 -3.58
C ALA A 47 11.23 11.65 -3.47
N SER A 48 11.48 12.44 -4.54
CA SER A 48 12.44 13.54 -4.52
C SER A 48 12.05 14.62 -3.50
N ASN A 49 10.81 15.12 -3.59
CA ASN A 49 10.32 16.15 -2.68
C ASN A 49 10.25 15.65 -1.23
N LEU A 50 9.95 14.37 -1.01
CA LEU A 50 9.93 13.76 0.32
C LEU A 50 11.34 13.72 0.93
N ARG A 51 12.37 13.38 0.14
CA ARG A 51 13.77 13.45 0.57
C ARG A 51 14.19 14.87 0.94
N GLU A 52 13.82 15.86 0.13
CA GLU A 52 14.10 17.28 0.42
C GLU A 52 13.38 17.76 1.70
N TYR A 53 12.12 17.38 1.88
CA TYR A 53 11.36 17.64 3.10
C TYR A 53 12.02 17.03 4.35
N LEU A 54 12.52 15.80 4.26
CA LEU A 54 13.24 15.16 5.37
C LEU A 54 14.58 15.84 5.65
N ALA A 55 15.29 16.29 4.61
CA ALA A 55 16.55 17.02 4.72
C ALA A 55 16.35 18.46 5.26
N ALA A 56 15.18 19.05 5.08
CA ALA A 56 14.83 20.33 5.67
C ALA A 56 14.83 20.25 7.20
N ARG A 57 15.23 21.35 7.84
CA ARG A 57 15.16 21.48 9.29
C ARG A 57 13.70 21.41 9.75
N GLU A 58 13.45 20.83 10.91
CA GLU A 58 12.10 20.54 11.38
C GLU A 58 11.15 21.75 11.35
N ARG A 59 11.61 22.93 11.78
CA ARG A 59 10.82 24.18 11.74
C ARG A 59 10.44 24.63 10.31
N ASP A 60 11.21 24.23 9.31
CA ASP A 60 11.07 24.65 7.91
C ASP A 60 10.21 23.64 7.13
N ARG A 61 9.98 22.43 7.66
CA ARG A 61 9.21 21.35 7.05
C ARG A 61 7.76 21.72 6.76
N TYR A 62 7.09 22.37 7.72
CA TYR A 62 5.71 22.80 7.53
C TYR A 62 5.57 23.76 6.35
N ARG A 63 6.48 24.73 6.25
CA ARG A 63 6.52 25.67 5.13
C ARG A 63 6.85 24.96 3.82
N TYR A 64 7.81 24.06 3.81
CA TYR A 64 8.15 23.28 2.61
C TYR A 64 6.95 22.50 2.08
N LEU A 65 6.18 21.84 2.95
CA LEU A 65 4.95 21.13 2.58
C LEU A 65 3.91 22.07 1.98
N ALA A 66 3.71 23.25 2.56
CA ALA A 66 2.76 24.24 2.06
C ALA A 66 3.18 24.86 0.71
N ASP A 67 4.48 25.07 0.51
CA ASP A 67 5.04 25.69 -0.70
C ASP A 67 5.11 24.70 -1.89
N HIS A 68 5.02 23.40 -1.63
CA HIS A 68 5.13 22.34 -2.65
C HIS A 68 3.93 21.37 -2.57
N PRO A 69 2.70 21.83 -2.88
CA PRO A 69 1.54 20.95 -2.91
C PRO A 69 1.71 19.83 -3.93
N LEU A 70 1.12 18.68 -3.64
CA LEU A 70 1.13 17.52 -4.53
C LEU A 70 0.37 17.86 -5.81
N ASP A 71 1.03 17.68 -6.95
CA ASP A 71 0.46 17.83 -8.27
C ASP A 71 0.91 16.65 -9.15
N CYS A 72 0.03 16.19 -10.03
CA CYS A 72 0.26 15.02 -10.86
C CYS A 72 -0.36 15.20 -12.25
N ARG A 73 0.25 14.57 -13.26
CA ARG A 73 -0.35 14.49 -14.60
C ARG A 73 -1.39 13.38 -14.63
N VAL A 74 -2.60 13.71 -15.06
CA VAL A 74 -3.69 12.74 -15.21
C VAL A 74 -3.74 12.28 -16.67
N SER A 75 -3.64 10.97 -16.89
CA SER A 75 -3.80 10.34 -18.21
C SER A 75 -5.27 10.15 -18.57
N GLU A 76 -5.54 9.86 -19.84
CA GLU A 76 -6.90 9.63 -20.35
C GLU A 76 -7.61 8.43 -19.67
N ASP A 77 -6.86 7.45 -19.18
CA ASP A 77 -7.38 6.30 -18.40
C ASP A 77 -7.63 6.64 -16.92
N GLY A 78 -7.45 7.90 -16.51
CA GLY A 78 -7.76 8.39 -15.17
C GLY A 78 -6.71 8.01 -14.11
N ARG A 79 -5.47 7.75 -14.52
CA ARG A 79 -4.36 7.51 -13.59
C ARG A 79 -3.51 8.77 -13.43
N ALA A 80 -3.15 9.08 -12.19
CA ALA A 80 -2.20 10.14 -11.89
C ALA A 80 -0.77 9.58 -11.94
N SER A 81 0.13 10.30 -12.61
CA SER A 81 1.52 9.90 -12.82
C SER A 81 2.47 11.10 -12.84
N GLY A 82 3.77 10.83 -12.67
CA GLY A 82 4.80 11.87 -12.69
C GLY A 82 4.54 12.98 -11.66
N CYS A 83 4.10 12.59 -10.46
CA CYS A 83 3.75 13.52 -9.40
C CYS A 83 4.96 14.31 -8.91
N THR A 84 4.72 15.54 -8.47
CA THR A 84 5.66 16.45 -7.82
C THR A 84 5.04 17.02 -6.56
N GLY A 85 5.87 17.43 -5.60
CA GLY A 85 5.37 18.00 -4.35
C GLY A 85 4.89 16.93 -3.35
N LEU A 86 4.14 17.38 -2.35
CA LEU A 86 3.80 16.63 -1.15
C LEU A 86 2.39 16.92 -0.66
N GLU A 87 1.84 15.98 0.09
CA GLU A 87 0.55 16.09 0.75
C GLU A 87 0.60 15.45 2.14
N TYR A 88 -0.27 15.92 3.03
CA TYR A 88 -0.50 15.30 4.32
C TYR A 88 -1.66 14.31 4.28
N LEU A 89 -1.34 13.03 4.38
CA LEU A 89 -2.27 11.90 4.43
C LEU A 89 -2.83 11.78 5.85
N ARG A 90 -4.15 11.94 6.03
CA ARG A 90 -4.77 12.00 7.36
C ARG A 90 -5.15 10.65 7.93
N ARG A 91 -5.51 9.70 7.06
CA ARG A 91 -5.75 8.28 7.37
C ARG A 91 -6.03 7.50 6.08
N GLU A 92 -5.18 7.68 5.08
CA GLU A 92 -5.50 7.15 3.75
C GLU A 92 -5.32 5.64 3.70
N ARG A 93 -6.35 4.94 3.23
CA ARG A 93 -6.28 3.51 2.93
C ARG A 93 -5.65 3.32 1.57
N VAL A 94 -4.50 2.66 1.53
CA VAL A 94 -3.64 2.55 0.35
C VAL A 94 -3.29 1.10 0.04
N SER A 95 -2.97 0.83 -1.21
CA SER A 95 -2.35 -0.44 -1.62
C SER A 95 -0.83 -0.30 -1.59
N VAL A 96 -0.14 -1.25 -0.96
CA VAL A 96 1.32 -1.22 -0.79
C VAL A 96 2.01 -1.93 -1.96
N TYR A 97 3.07 -1.33 -2.49
CA TYR A 97 3.96 -1.93 -3.50
C TYR A 97 5.32 -2.26 -2.88
N ASP A 98 5.92 -3.41 -3.20
CA ASP A 98 7.15 -3.93 -2.57
C ASP A 98 8.47 -3.29 -3.07
N ASP A 99 8.39 -2.15 -3.76
CA ASP A 99 9.53 -1.51 -4.46
C ASP A 99 10.09 -0.26 -3.74
N GLY A 100 9.90 -0.19 -2.41
CA GLY A 100 10.41 0.90 -1.57
C GLY A 100 11.88 0.74 -1.15
N ASP A 101 12.54 1.85 -0.78
CA ASP A 101 13.87 1.83 -0.16
C ASP A 101 13.80 1.51 1.35
N ASP A 102 14.93 1.53 2.08
CA ASP A 102 14.96 1.19 3.51
C ASP A 102 14.05 2.09 4.38
N THR A 103 13.72 3.29 3.91
CA THR A 103 13.02 4.33 4.68
C THR A 103 11.64 4.68 4.12
N MET A 104 11.44 4.48 2.82
CA MET A 104 10.24 4.86 2.09
C MET A 104 9.51 3.63 1.56
N GLN A 105 8.20 3.77 1.42
CA GLN A 105 7.32 2.77 0.81
C GLN A 105 6.56 3.43 -0.33
N ASN A 106 6.48 2.77 -1.48
CA ASN A 106 5.56 3.20 -2.52
C ASN A 106 4.18 2.63 -2.25
N VAL A 107 3.17 3.47 -2.40
CA VAL A 107 1.78 3.12 -2.17
C VAL A 107 0.90 3.73 -3.27
N VAL A 108 -0.21 3.09 -3.58
CA VAL A 108 -1.28 3.69 -4.38
C VAL A 108 -2.27 4.36 -3.45
N ALA A 109 -2.31 5.69 -3.50
CA ALA A 109 -3.24 6.53 -2.77
C ALA A 109 -4.22 7.21 -3.73
N ARG A 110 -5.39 7.58 -3.19
CA ARG A 110 -6.36 8.46 -3.85
C ARG A 110 -5.95 9.89 -3.54
N ILE A 111 -5.50 10.63 -4.56
CA ILE A 111 -4.98 11.99 -4.42
C ILE A 111 -5.99 12.96 -4.98
N ASP A 112 -6.30 14.00 -4.20
CA ASP A 112 -7.17 15.09 -4.62
C ASP A 112 -6.37 16.12 -5.43
N LEU A 113 -6.77 16.31 -6.68
CA LEU A 113 -6.25 17.33 -7.59
C LEU A 113 -7.37 18.30 -7.96
N ASP A 114 -7.04 19.43 -8.58
CA ASP A 114 -8.00 20.49 -8.96
C ASP A 114 -9.21 20.01 -9.79
N HIS A 115 -9.07 18.88 -10.48
CA HIS A 115 -10.09 18.34 -11.38
C HIS A 115 -10.71 17.02 -10.93
N GLY A 116 -10.36 16.53 -9.72
CA GLY A 116 -10.93 15.33 -9.13
C GLY A 116 -9.92 14.50 -8.35
N THR A 117 -10.36 13.32 -7.92
CA THR A 117 -9.55 12.40 -7.13
C THR A 117 -9.06 11.24 -8.00
N TYR A 118 -7.75 11.03 -8.05
CA TYR A 118 -7.13 10.04 -8.94
C TYR A 118 -6.21 9.08 -8.17
N PRO A 119 -6.14 7.80 -8.56
CA PRO A 119 -5.13 6.89 -8.02
C PRO A 119 -3.74 7.31 -8.53
N ALA A 120 -2.80 7.53 -7.60
CA ALA A 120 -1.41 7.85 -7.87
C ALA A 120 -0.49 6.93 -7.08
N ILE A 121 0.66 6.56 -7.66
CA ILE A 121 1.77 5.96 -6.92
C ILE A 121 2.57 7.10 -6.29
N ILE A 122 2.67 7.09 -4.96
CA ILE A 122 3.44 8.07 -4.19
C ILE A 122 4.34 7.37 -3.19
N ALA A 123 5.40 8.04 -2.77
CA ALA A 123 6.25 7.59 -1.68
C ALA A 123 5.72 8.11 -0.34
N VAL A 124 5.78 7.26 0.69
CA VAL A 124 5.46 7.59 2.08
C VAL A 124 6.57 7.04 2.99
N LEU A 125 6.66 7.52 4.23
CA LEU A 125 7.63 6.95 5.17
C LEU A 125 7.12 5.61 5.71
N LYS A 126 7.97 4.58 5.77
CA LYS A 126 7.59 3.28 6.34
C LYS A 126 7.03 3.38 7.76
N ARG A 127 7.56 4.32 8.56
CA ARG A 127 7.08 4.57 9.94
C ARG A 127 5.64 5.11 10.00
N ASP A 128 5.13 5.67 8.91
CA ASP A 128 3.80 6.26 8.78
C ASP A 128 2.77 5.27 8.19
N VAL A 129 3.22 4.07 7.79
CA VAL A 129 2.41 2.97 7.26
C VAL A 129 1.99 2.03 8.37
N ARG A 130 0.70 1.66 8.42
CA ARG A 130 0.15 0.67 9.35
C ARG A 130 -0.69 -0.34 8.58
N CYS A 131 -0.29 -1.60 8.58
CA CYS A 131 -1.06 -2.66 7.95
C CYS A 131 -2.45 -2.78 8.59
N GLU A 132 -3.49 -2.87 7.77
CA GLU A 132 -4.80 -3.34 8.24
C GLU A 132 -4.70 -4.85 8.48
N GLN A 133 -5.16 -5.32 9.64
CA GLN A 133 -5.28 -6.75 9.98
C GLN A 133 -6.67 -7.26 9.64
#